data_AF-A0A537GEP5-F1
#
_entry.id   AF-A0A537GEP5-F1
#
_cell.length_a   1.000
_cell.length_b   1.000
_cell.length_c   1.000
_cell.angle_alpha   90.00
_cell.angle_beta   90.00
_cell.angle_gamma   90.00
#
_symmetry.space_group_name_H-M   'P 1'
#
loop_
_entity.id
_entity.type
_entity.pdbx_description
1 polymer ?
#
loop_
_entity_poly.entity_id
_entity_poly.type
_entity_poly.pdbx_seq_one_letter_code
_entity_poly.pdbx_strand_id
1 'polypeptide(L)'
;MASLSTAKVLGGVGGILAIIPGISLVGWILILVAMKEISDVTQSGAFWGVITLGAIDFGVFGVLGALALLGTFWFLLTVSSVFLKRTYDKIAQRLNVGAFATAGLLYLIGALTVIVLVGFLILLIAMVFQIVAYFSVQDQPAPPLYPGYQPPQQMPTPIPQVIQPQATPPQPVPEFKFCFKCGTRLPASAVYCTNCGTKQS
;
A
#
# COMPACT_ATOMS: atom_id res chain seq x y z
N MET A 1 10.32 36.83 3.65
CA MET A 1 8.88 36.50 3.55
C MET A 1 8.74 35.33 2.60
N ALA A 2 8.84 34.11 3.10
CA ALA A 2 8.69 32.93 2.27
C ALA A 2 7.21 32.67 1.98
N SER A 3 6.83 32.64 0.71
CA SER A 3 5.47 32.37 0.29
C SER A 3 5.31 30.87 0.04
N LEU A 4 4.20 30.28 0.50
CA LEU A 4 3.81 28.89 0.19
C LEU A 4 3.80 28.61 -1.32
N SER A 5 3.63 29.66 -2.14
CA SER A 5 3.80 29.63 -3.59
C SER A 5 5.18 29.14 -4.01
N THR A 6 6.25 29.70 -3.42
CA THR A 6 7.64 29.33 -3.72
C THR A 6 7.91 27.88 -3.35
N ALA A 7 7.46 27.41 -2.18
CA ALA A 7 7.63 26.02 -1.78
C ALA A 7 6.91 25.04 -2.72
N LYS A 8 5.72 25.40 -3.21
CA LYS A 8 4.93 24.57 -4.13
C LYS A 8 5.59 24.48 -5.51
N VAL A 9 6.12 25.60 -6.02
CA VAL A 9 6.84 25.65 -7.30
C VAL A 9 8.17 24.91 -7.19
N LEU A 10 8.92 25.11 -6.12
CA LEU A 10 10.24 24.51 -5.91
C LEU A 10 10.13 23.00 -5.66
N GLY A 11 9.11 22.56 -4.91
CA GLY A 11 8.82 21.15 -4.72
C GLY A 11 8.34 20.45 -5.99
N GLY A 12 7.51 21.12 -6.81
CA GLY A 12 7.04 20.57 -8.09
C GLY A 12 8.17 20.42 -9.11
N VAL A 13 8.97 21.48 -9.30
CA VAL A 13 10.13 21.45 -10.21
C VAL A 13 11.19 20.48 -9.70
N GLY A 14 11.48 20.48 -8.40
CA GLY A 14 12.42 19.54 -7.78
C GLY A 14 12.02 18.08 -7.94
N GLY A 15 10.72 17.76 -7.79
CA GLY A 15 10.17 16.42 -8.01
C GLY A 15 10.36 15.92 -9.44
N ILE A 16 10.17 16.79 -10.44
CA ILE A 16 10.36 16.44 -11.86
C ILE A 16 11.85 16.20 -12.15
N LEU A 17 12.75 17.06 -11.65
CA LEU A 17 14.19 16.89 -11.85
C LEU A 17 14.77 15.67 -11.12
N ALA A 18 14.16 15.21 -10.03
CA ALA A 18 14.63 14.05 -9.27
C ALA A 18 14.49 12.73 -10.04
N ILE A 19 13.57 12.66 -11.01
CA ILE A 19 13.26 11.44 -11.78
C ILE A 19 14.21 11.28 -12.98
N ILE A 20 14.84 12.37 -13.45
CA ILE A 20 15.72 12.34 -14.62
C ILE A 20 17.13 11.88 -14.18
N PRO A 21 17.67 10.77 -14.73
CA PRO A 21 19.02 10.31 -14.42
C PRO A 21 20.06 11.31 -14.96
N GLY A 22 20.99 11.74 -14.10
CA GLY A 22 22.10 12.65 -14.44
C GLY A 22 22.02 14.04 -13.78
N ILE A 23 20.82 14.52 -13.43
CA ILE A 23 20.61 15.79 -12.70
C ILE A 23 19.83 15.61 -11.39
N SER A 24 19.57 14.35 -11.01
CA SER A 24 18.71 13.97 -9.90
C SER A 24 19.13 14.60 -8.57
N LEU A 25 20.44 14.81 -8.38
CA LEU A 25 21.00 15.50 -7.21
C LEU A 25 20.46 16.93 -7.05
N VAL A 26 20.33 17.67 -8.14
CA VAL A 26 19.77 19.04 -8.12
C VAL A 26 18.29 19.01 -7.76
N GLY A 27 17.55 18.01 -8.28
CA GLY A 27 16.15 17.78 -7.91
C GLY A 27 15.97 17.51 -6.42
N TRP A 28 16.79 16.62 -5.84
CA TRP A 28 16.79 16.33 -4.41
C TRP A 28 17.15 17.56 -3.57
N ILE A 29 18.12 18.38 -3.99
CA ILE A 29 18.47 19.63 -3.30
C ILE A 29 17.30 20.62 -3.31
N LEU A 30 16.61 20.81 -4.44
CA LEU A 30 15.45 21.69 -4.55
C LEU A 30 14.27 21.21 -3.69
N ILE A 31 14.04 19.90 -3.63
CA ILE A 31 13.02 19.28 -2.75
C ILE A 31 13.35 19.58 -1.28
N LEU A 32 14.62 19.46 -0.88
CA LEU A 32 15.03 19.76 0.50
C LEU A 32 14.82 21.24 0.83
N VAL A 33 15.17 22.16 -0.08
CA VAL A 33 14.91 23.60 0.11
C VAL A 33 13.40 23.87 0.22
N ALA A 34 12.58 23.26 -0.64
CA ALA A 34 11.13 23.42 -0.58
C ALA A 34 10.54 22.91 0.74
N MET A 35 11.07 21.79 1.23
CA MET A 35 10.64 21.18 2.48
C MET A 35 11.06 22.02 3.71
N LYS A 36 12.17 22.77 3.62
CA LYS A 36 12.61 23.74 4.65
C LYS A 36 11.63 24.89 4.77
N GLU A 37 11.24 25.46 3.64
CA GLU A 37 10.27 26.56 3.61
C GLU A 37 8.93 26.14 4.23
N ILE A 38 8.51 24.90 4.02
CA ILE A 38 7.27 24.36 4.61
C ILE A 38 7.40 24.21 6.13
N SER A 39 8.52 23.73 6.66
CA SER A 39 8.64 23.57 8.12
C SER A 39 8.77 24.87 8.87
N ASP A 40 9.41 25.88 8.27
CA ASP A 40 9.54 27.19 8.89
C ASP A 40 8.15 27.82 9.08
N VAL A 41 7.19 27.51 8.18
CA VAL A 41 5.77 27.86 8.33
C VAL A 41 5.02 26.93 9.30
N THR A 42 5.39 25.65 9.37
CA THR A 42 4.70 24.65 10.22
C THR A 42 5.26 24.61 11.66
N GLN A 43 6.28 25.42 11.97
CA GLN A 43 6.96 25.54 13.27
C GLN A 43 7.32 24.19 13.92
N SER A 44 7.58 23.16 13.11
CA SER A 44 8.03 21.85 13.56
C SER A 44 9.56 21.78 13.52
N GLY A 45 10.21 22.64 14.32
CA GLY A 45 11.68 22.73 14.40
C GLY A 45 12.37 21.42 14.80
N ALA A 46 11.64 20.47 15.40
CA ALA A 46 12.13 19.13 15.71
C ALA A 46 12.41 18.28 14.45
N PHE A 47 11.60 18.41 13.38
CA PHE A 47 11.77 17.64 12.15
C PHE A 47 13.02 18.10 11.40
N TRP A 48 13.22 19.42 11.29
CA TRP A 48 14.42 19.97 10.65
C TRP A 48 15.66 19.85 11.52
N GLY A 49 15.56 20.07 12.84
CA GLY A 49 16.67 19.86 13.76
C GLY A 49 17.30 18.48 13.63
N VAL A 50 16.49 17.41 13.54
CA VAL A 50 17.00 16.04 13.38
C VAL A 50 17.64 15.81 12.00
N ILE A 51 17.08 16.40 10.94
CA ILE A 51 17.58 16.21 9.56
C ILE A 51 18.81 17.08 9.26
N THR A 52 18.85 18.34 9.70
CA THR A 52 19.98 19.27 9.42
C THR A 52 21.11 19.18 10.42
N LEU A 53 20.86 18.96 11.73
CA LEU A 53 21.95 18.62 12.65
C LEU A 53 22.56 17.27 12.28
N GLY A 54 21.77 16.32 11.76
CA GLY A 54 22.28 15.03 11.28
C GLY A 54 23.12 15.11 10.00
N ALA A 55 22.93 16.14 9.16
CA ALA A 55 23.56 16.23 7.84
C ALA A 55 24.74 17.21 7.75
N ILE A 56 24.85 18.19 8.65
CA ILE A 56 25.84 19.28 8.57
C ILE A 56 26.79 19.26 9.78
N ASP A 57 26.27 18.95 10.96
CA ASP A 57 27.06 18.76 12.17
C ASP A 57 27.15 17.26 12.49
N PHE A 58 28.15 16.56 11.95
CA PHE A 58 28.53 15.20 12.37
C PHE A 58 29.03 15.15 13.84
N GLY A 59 28.41 15.90 14.75
CA GLY A 59 28.59 15.84 16.18
C GLY A 59 27.65 14.82 16.83
N VAL A 60 27.81 14.68 18.15
CA VAL A 60 27.11 13.69 18.98
C VAL A 60 25.59 13.71 18.78
N PHE A 61 24.97 14.88 18.62
CA PHE A 61 23.52 15.01 18.46
C PHE A 61 22.98 14.50 17.12
N GLY A 62 23.74 14.64 16.03
CA GLY A 62 23.37 14.10 14.72
C GLY A 62 23.43 12.57 14.70
N VAL A 63 24.47 11.98 15.30
CA VAL A 63 24.61 10.53 15.45
C VAL A 63 23.50 9.94 16.34
N LEU A 64 23.17 10.60 17.46
CA LEU A 64 22.08 10.15 18.33
C LEU A 64 20.71 10.23 17.65
N GLY A 65 20.45 11.29 16.87
CA GLY A 65 19.23 11.42 16.08
C GLY A 65 19.11 10.34 15.01
N ALA A 66 20.18 10.07 14.28
CA ALA A 66 20.22 9.02 13.26
C ALA A 66 19.99 7.62 13.86
N LEU A 67 20.63 7.30 14.98
CA LEU A 67 20.43 6.02 15.68
C LEU A 67 19.01 5.86 16.23
N ALA A 68 18.40 6.93 16.75
CA ALA A 68 17.01 6.91 17.21
C ALA A 68 16.01 6.65 16.07
N LEU A 69 16.22 7.27 14.90
CA LEU A 69 15.41 7.02 13.70
C LEU A 69 15.61 5.60 13.17
N LEU A 70 16.86 5.14 13.06
CA LEU A 70 17.19 3.79 12.60
C LEU A 70 16.59 2.72 13.53
N GLY A 71 16.68 2.93 14.84
CA GLY A 71 16.10 2.06 15.85
C GLY A 71 14.57 2.05 15.82
N THR A 72 13.94 3.21 15.64
CA THR A 72 12.47 3.31 15.49
C THR A 72 11.99 2.58 14.24
N PHE A 73 12.67 2.79 13.10
CA PHE A 73 12.37 2.09 11.85
C PHE A 73 12.55 0.58 11.98
N TRP A 74 13.65 0.13 12.60
CA TRP A 74 13.90 -1.29 12.88
C TRP A 74 12.83 -1.91 13.79
N PHE A 75 12.42 -1.20 14.84
CA PHE A 75 11.36 -1.64 15.74
C PHE A 75 10.02 -1.79 14.98
N LEU A 76 9.67 -0.81 14.15
CA LEU A 76 8.47 -0.86 13.30
C LEU A 76 8.52 -2.05 12.32
N LEU A 77 9.66 -2.31 11.69
CA LEU A 77 9.86 -3.48 10.83
C LEU A 77 9.71 -4.80 11.59
N THR A 78 10.24 -4.87 12.82
CA THR A 78 10.15 -6.06 13.68
C THR A 78 8.69 -6.32 14.07
N VAL A 79 7.96 -5.28 14.50
CA VAL A 79 6.52 -5.38 14.81
C VAL A 79 5.73 -5.79 13.57
N SER A 80 5.99 -5.19 12.40
CA SER A 80 5.36 -5.54 11.13
C SER A 80 5.56 -7.03 10.78
N SER A 81 6.78 -7.56 10.96
CA SER A 81 7.06 -8.97 10.70
C SER A 81 6.32 -9.93 11.64
N VAL A 82 6.03 -9.53 12.88
CA VAL A 82 5.18 -10.32 13.79
C VAL A 82 3.75 -10.45 13.24
N PHE A 83 3.18 -9.37 12.71
CA PHE A 83 1.87 -9.42 12.05
C PHE A 83 1.89 -10.27 10.79
N LEU A 84 2.98 -10.21 10.02
CA LEU A 84 3.17 -11.04 8.83
C LEU A 84 3.18 -12.53 9.18
N LYS A 85 3.95 -12.94 10.21
CA LYS A 85 3.96 -14.32 10.72
C LYS A 85 2.55 -14.78 11.11
N ARG A 86 1.83 -13.98 11.90
CA ARG A 86 0.45 -14.31 12.33
C ARG A 86 -0.48 -14.52 11.13
N THR A 87 -0.28 -13.77 10.06
CA THR A 87 -1.08 -13.91 8.83
C THR A 87 -0.71 -15.19 8.09
N TYR A 88 0.58 -15.49 7.97
CA TYR A 88 1.06 -16.69 7.27
C TYR A 88 0.72 -17.99 8.02
N ASP A 89 0.74 -17.98 9.36
CA ASP A 89 0.27 -19.12 10.16
C ASP A 89 -1.22 -19.41 9.86
N LYS A 90 -2.05 -18.37 9.76
CA LYS A 90 -3.47 -18.53 9.40
C LYS A 90 -3.63 -19.07 7.98
N ILE A 91 -2.84 -18.58 7.03
CA ILE A 91 -2.87 -19.07 5.64
C ILE A 91 -2.46 -20.55 5.59
N ALA A 92 -1.37 -20.92 6.27
CA ALA A 92 -0.88 -22.29 6.35
C ALA A 92 -1.94 -23.25 6.90
N GLN A 93 -2.69 -22.82 7.93
CA GLN A 93 -3.78 -23.60 8.52
C GLN A 93 -4.97 -23.80 7.57
N ARG A 94 -5.29 -22.81 6.73
CA ARG A 94 -6.41 -22.89 5.78
C ARG A 94 -6.06 -23.65 4.51
N LEU A 95 -4.83 -23.50 4.04
CA LEU A 95 -4.34 -24.13 2.82
C LEU A 95 -3.71 -25.51 3.07
N ASN A 96 -3.56 -25.92 4.34
CA ASN A 96 -2.91 -27.16 4.75
C ASN A 96 -1.50 -27.34 4.14
N VAL A 97 -0.77 -26.24 4.00
CA VAL A 97 0.61 -26.24 3.50
C VAL A 97 1.54 -25.51 4.48
N GLY A 98 2.53 -26.22 5.01
CA GLY A 98 3.45 -25.70 6.03
C GLY A 98 4.43 -24.64 5.53
N ALA A 99 4.63 -24.53 4.22
CA ALA A 99 5.61 -23.63 3.61
C ALA A 99 5.38 -22.14 3.95
N PHE A 100 4.11 -21.70 4.07
CA PHE A 100 3.80 -20.33 4.50
C PHE A 100 4.25 -20.05 5.93
N ALA A 101 4.07 -21.00 6.86
CA ALA A 101 4.49 -20.84 8.24
C ALA A 101 6.02 -20.73 8.35
N THR A 102 6.76 -21.56 7.60
CA THR A 102 8.22 -21.50 7.54
C THR A 102 8.71 -20.17 6.96
N ALA A 103 8.13 -19.70 5.85
CA ALA A 103 8.48 -18.40 5.25
C ALA A 103 8.24 -17.24 6.22
N GLY A 104 7.13 -17.26 6.96
CA GLY A 104 6.78 -16.21 7.93
C GLY A 104 7.73 -16.19 9.13
N LEU A 105 8.19 -17.36 9.57
CA LEU A 105 9.18 -17.48 10.64
C LEU A 105 10.55 -16.95 10.19
N LEU A 106 10.98 -17.28 8.97
CA LEU A 106 12.21 -16.75 8.38
C LEU A 106 12.14 -15.21 8.24
N TYR A 107 10.99 -14.66 7.84
CA TYR A 107 10.79 -13.21 7.79
C TYR A 107 10.93 -12.55 9.18
N LEU A 108 10.40 -13.18 10.22
CA LEU A 108 10.51 -12.66 11.60
C LEU A 108 11.96 -12.68 12.07
N ILE A 109 12.67 -13.80 11.91
CA ILE A 109 14.09 -13.91 12.26
C ILE A 109 14.93 -12.92 11.43
N GLY A 110 14.64 -12.81 10.13
CA GLY A 110 15.31 -11.90 9.21
C GLY A 110 15.14 -10.45 9.62
N ALA A 111 13.92 -10.01 9.95
CA ALA A 111 13.66 -8.66 10.41
C ALA A 111 14.33 -8.34 11.75
N LEU A 112 14.33 -9.29 12.69
CA LEU A 112 15.01 -9.13 13.98
C LEU A 112 16.53 -8.99 13.78
N THR A 113 17.11 -9.73 12.85
CA THR A 113 18.56 -9.75 12.60
C THR A 113 19.01 -8.84 11.45
N VAL A 114 18.11 -8.04 10.85
CA VAL A 114 18.39 -7.20 9.67
C VAL A 114 19.47 -6.14 9.90
N ILE A 115 19.71 -5.78 11.16
CA ILE A 115 20.80 -4.89 11.57
C ILE A 115 22.17 -5.49 11.18
N VAL A 116 22.27 -6.82 11.17
CA VAL A 116 23.43 -7.57 10.73
C VAL A 116 23.23 -7.97 9.28
N LEU A 117 24.31 -7.98 8.49
CA LEU A 117 24.32 -8.42 7.08
C LEU A 117 23.67 -9.83 6.91
N VAL A 118 23.73 -10.64 7.96
CA VAL A 118 23.06 -11.95 8.06
C VAL A 118 21.54 -11.85 7.91
N GLY A 119 20.88 -10.86 8.51
CA GLY A 119 19.42 -10.73 8.42
C GLY A 119 18.94 -10.45 7.00
N PHE A 120 19.72 -9.70 6.20
CA PHE A 120 19.42 -9.49 4.79
C PHE A 120 19.45 -10.81 3.99
N LEU A 121 20.42 -11.69 4.26
CA LEU A 121 20.47 -13.02 3.65
C LEU A 121 19.28 -13.90 4.07
N ILE A 122 18.88 -13.83 5.35
CA ILE A 122 17.71 -14.57 5.85
C ILE A 122 16.42 -14.09 5.17
N LEU A 123 16.27 -12.77 4.96
CA LEU A 123 15.12 -12.21 4.22
C LEU A 123 15.09 -12.64 2.75
N LEU A 124 16.25 -12.76 2.10
CA LEU A 124 16.34 -13.31 0.74
C LEU A 124 15.89 -14.77 0.70
N ILE A 125 16.34 -15.58 1.66
CA ILE A 125 15.90 -16.98 1.78
C ILE A 125 14.40 -17.05 2.04
N ALA A 126 13.86 -16.18 2.91
CA ALA A 126 12.43 -16.09 3.19
C ALA A 126 11.61 -15.80 1.92
N MET A 127 12.10 -14.90 1.06
CA MET A 127 11.46 -14.57 -0.23
C MET A 127 11.42 -15.78 -1.17
N VAL A 128 12.49 -16.57 -1.24
CA VAL A 128 12.51 -17.82 -2.03
C VAL A 128 11.49 -18.82 -1.49
N PHE A 129 11.44 -19.03 -0.17
CA PHE A 129 10.46 -19.91 0.45
C PHE A 129 9.02 -19.44 0.21
N GLN A 130 8.79 -18.14 0.17
CA GLN A 130 7.48 -17.59 -0.13
C GLN A 130 7.05 -17.88 -1.57
N ILE A 131 7.95 -17.77 -2.55
CA ILE A 131 7.68 -18.17 -3.95
C ILE A 131 7.30 -19.66 -4.02
N VAL A 132 8.07 -20.52 -3.35
CA VAL A 132 7.77 -21.96 -3.28
C VAL A 132 6.44 -22.22 -2.58
N ALA A 133 6.12 -21.48 -1.52
CA ALA A 133 4.85 -21.61 -0.81
C ALA A 133 3.65 -21.24 -1.70
N TYR A 134 3.78 -20.21 -2.54
CA TYR A 134 2.76 -19.85 -3.52
C TYR A 134 2.55 -20.96 -4.56
N PHE A 135 3.63 -21.57 -5.06
CA PHE A 135 3.50 -22.72 -5.96
C PHE A 135 2.92 -23.97 -5.30
N SER A 136 3.03 -24.10 -3.97
CA SER A 136 2.41 -25.19 -3.21
C SER A 136 0.91 -24.97 -2.93
N VAL A 137 0.35 -23.79 -3.20
CA VAL A 137 -1.09 -23.57 -3.10
C VAL A 137 -1.76 -24.37 -4.20
N GLN A 138 -2.53 -25.39 -3.83
CA GLN A 138 -3.28 -26.16 -4.81
C GLN A 138 -4.35 -25.28 -5.46
N ASP A 139 -4.42 -25.29 -6.80
CA ASP A 139 -5.52 -24.70 -7.59
C ASP A 139 -6.84 -25.49 -7.44
N GLN A 140 -7.01 -26.26 -6.37
CA GLN A 140 -8.28 -26.94 -6.11
C GLN A 140 -9.32 -25.86 -5.77
N PRO A 141 -10.32 -25.63 -6.66
CA PRO A 141 -11.43 -24.77 -6.31
C PRO A 141 -12.05 -25.38 -5.06
N ALA A 142 -12.27 -24.58 -4.03
CA ALA A 142 -12.96 -25.05 -2.83
C ALA A 142 -14.20 -25.87 -3.28
N PRO A 143 -14.38 -27.12 -2.80
CA PRO A 143 -15.52 -27.92 -3.20
C PRO A 143 -16.77 -27.06 -2.99
N PRO A 144 -17.64 -26.93 -4.00
CA PRO A 144 -18.73 -25.96 -3.94
C PRO A 144 -19.57 -26.26 -2.69
N LEU A 145 -19.58 -25.33 -1.74
CA LEU A 145 -20.41 -25.35 -0.51
C LEU A 145 -21.92 -25.25 -0.82
N TYR A 146 -22.28 -25.33 -2.09
CA TYR A 146 -23.58 -25.18 -2.71
C TYR A 146 -23.65 -26.26 -3.80
N PRO A 147 -24.34 -27.38 -3.54
CA PRO A 147 -24.70 -28.33 -4.59
C PRO A 147 -25.54 -27.56 -5.63
N GLY A 148 -24.95 -27.20 -6.77
CA GLY A 148 -25.66 -26.54 -7.88
C GLY A 148 -25.05 -25.24 -8.42
N TYR A 149 -23.96 -24.70 -7.86
CA TYR A 149 -23.27 -23.57 -8.49
C TYR A 149 -22.20 -24.05 -9.47
N GLN A 150 -22.50 -24.06 -10.77
CA GLN A 150 -21.47 -24.13 -11.82
C GLN A 150 -20.98 -22.70 -12.10
N PRO A 151 -19.66 -22.42 -12.04
CA PRO A 151 -19.13 -21.14 -12.49
C PRO A 151 -19.53 -20.94 -13.96
N PRO A 152 -19.92 -19.71 -14.38
CA PRO A 152 -20.26 -19.45 -15.78
C PRO A 152 -19.08 -19.90 -16.65
N GLN A 153 -19.29 -20.92 -17.48
CA GLN A 153 -18.29 -21.32 -18.45
C GLN A 153 -18.07 -20.12 -19.37
N GLN A 154 -16.85 -19.57 -19.36
CA GLN A 154 -16.42 -18.62 -20.37
C GLN A 154 -16.42 -19.36 -21.71
N MET A 155 -17.56 -19.30 -22.39
CA MET A 155 -17.61 -19.57 -23.82
C MET A 155 -16.61 -18.60 -24.49
N PRO A 156 -15.75 -19.07 -25.41
CA PRO A 156 -14.87 -18.21 -26.17
C PRO A 156 -15.69 -17.08 -26.77
N THR A 157 -15.50 -15.85 -26.29
CA THR A 157 -16.17 -14.69 -26.85
C THR A 157 -15.69 -14.54 -28.29
N PRO A 158 -16.59 -14.51 -29.29
CA PRO A 158 -16.23 -14.06 -30.63
C PRO A 158 -15.63 -12.67 -30.50
N ILE A 159 -14.46 -12.48 -31.11
CA ILE A 159 -13.72 -11.23 -31.15
C ILE A 159 -14.71 -10.10 -31.52
N PRO A 160 -14.95 -9.10 -30.66
CA PRO A 160 -15.93 -8.05 -30.96
C PRO A 160 -15.52 -7.30 -32.23
N GLN A 161 -16.32 -7.44 -33.29
CA GLN A 161 -16.21 -6.58 -34.46
C GLN A 161 -16.54 -5.15 -34.00
N VAL A 162 -15.69 -4.19 -34.35
CA VAL A 162 -15.81 -2.79 -33.96
C VAL A 162 -17.06 -2.20 -34.62
N ILE A 163 -18.18 -2.16 -33.90
CA ILE A 163 -19.42 -1.54 -34.37
C ILE A 163 -19.22 -0.03 -34.29
N GLN A 164 -19.28 0.62 -35.46
CA GLN A 164 -19.25 2.08 -35.60
C GLN A 164 -20.45 2.73 -34.89
N PRO A 165 -20.32 3.95 -34.34
CA PRO A 165 -21.37 4.55 -33.52
C PRO A 165 -22.56 5.03 -34.39
N GLN A 166 -23.71 4.36 -34.26
CA GLN A 166 -25.00 4.86 -34.75
C GLN A 166 -25.79 5.40 -33.57
N ALA A 167 -26.16 6.69 -33.67
CA ALA A 167 -26.95 7.40 -32.66
C ALA A 167 -28.38 6.86 -32.61
N THR A 168 -28.88 6.51 -31.42
CA THR A 168 -30.28 6.19 -31.12
C THR A 168 -30.59 6.57 -29.65
N PRO A 169 -31.86 6.81 -29.26
CA PRO A 169 -32.34 7.98 -28.51
C PRO A 169 -32.18 7.84 -26.98
N PRO A 170 -32.35 8.93 -26.20
CA PRO A 170 -32.01 8.96 -24.78
C PRO A 170 -32.93 8.03 -23.98
N GLN A 171 -32.38 6.94 -23.45
CA GLN A 171 -33.06 6.15 -22.42
C GLN A 171 -33.01 6.89 -21.08
N PRO A 172 -34.14 6.94 -20.34
CA PRO A 172 -34.24 7.69 -19.09
C PRO A 172 -33.30 7.10 -18.04
N VAL A 173 -32.39 7.94 -17.55
CA VAL A 173 -31.39 7.57 -16.54
C VAL A 173 -32.13 7.12 -15.26
N PRO A 174 -31.97 5.87 -14.81
CA PRO A 174 -32.59 5.44 -13.57
C PRO A 174 -32.00 6.23 -12.40
N GLU A 175 -32.85 6.98 -11.70
CA GLU A 175 -32.47 7.75 -10.52
C GLU A 175 -32.20 6.80 -9.35
N PHE A 176 -31.04 6.91 -8.72
CA PHE A 176 -30.61 6.07 -7.59
C PHE A 176 -30.43 6.90 -6.33
N LYS A 177 -30.80 6.35 -5.18
CA LYS A 177 -30.57 6.92 -3.85
C LYS A 177 -29.70 5.98 -3.00
N PHE A 178 -28.94 6.52 -2.06
CA PHE A 178 -28.13 5.73 -1.14
C PHE A 178 -28.88 5.48 0.16
N CYS A 179 -28.72 4.28 0.73
CA CYS A 179 -29.28 3.98 2.03
C CYS A 179 -28.63 4.82 3.13
N PHE A 180 -29.41 5.55 3.93
CA PHE A 180 -28.88 6.38 5.02
C PHE A 180 -28.23 5.58 6.16
N LYS A 181 -28.52 4.27 6.28
CA LYS A 181 -28.00 3.42 7.35
C LYS A 181 -26.78 2.57 6.94
N CYS A 182 -26.76 2.03 5.72
CA CYS A 182 -25.70 1.10 5.28
C CYS A 182 -24.93 1.54 4.02
N GLY A 183 -25.29 2.69 3.42
CA GLY A 183 -24.57 3.23 2.26
C GLY A 183 -24.75 2.45 0.94
N THR A 184 -25.58 1.41 0.90
CA THR A 184 -25.83 0.65 -0.33
C THR A 184 -26.65 1.48 -1.32
N ARG A 185 -26.31 1.42 -2.61
CA ARG A 185 -27.08 2.04 -3.70
C ARG A 185 -28.43 1.31 -3.90
N LEU A 186 -29.53 2.07 -3.92
CA LEU A 186 -30.88 1.56 -4.14
C LEU A 186 -31.57 2.36 -5.25
N PRO A 187 -32.50 1.74 -6.00
CA PRO A 187 -33.33 2.48 -6.94
C PRO A 187 -34.21 3.50 -6.20
N ALA A 188 -34.49 4.66 -6.80
CA ALA A 188 -35.26 5.74 -6.16
C ALA A 188 -36.62 5.27 -5.59
N SER A 189 -37.25 4.28 -6.22
CA SER A 189 -38.54 3.69 -5.82
C SER A 189 -38.48 2.70 -4.64
N ALA A 190 -37.30 2.35 -4.11
CA ALA A 190 -37.19 1.41 -3.00
C ALA A 190 -37.67 2.03 -1.68
N VAL A 191 -38.73 1.45 -1.08
CA VAL A 191 -39.28 1.82 0.24
C VAL A 191 -38.48 1.21 1.39
N TYR A 192 -37.77 0.10 1.13
CA TYR A 192 -36.95 -0.60 2.12
C TYR A 192 -35.58 -0.93 1.53
N CYS A 193 -34.54 -0.91 2.37
CA CYS A 193 -33.22 -1.33 1.97
C CYS A 193 -33.14 -2.86 1.84
N THR A 194 -32.75 -3.35 0.67
CA THR A 194 -32.55 -4.79 0.40
C THR A 194 -31.38 -5.40 1.16
N ASN A 195 -30.47 -4.58 1.69
CA ASN A 195 -29.28 -5.05 2.39
C ASN A 195 -29.43 -5.00 3.92
N CYS A 196 -29.96 -3.90 4.47
CA CYS A 196 -30.07 -3.72 5.92
C CYS A 196 -31.52 -3.70 6.46
N GLY A 197 -32.52 -3.85 5.60
CA GLY A 197 -33.93 -3.98 5.98
C GLY A 197 -34.62 -2.69 6.46
N THR A 198 -33.92 -1.55 6.53
CA THR A 198 -34.52 -0.32 7.05
C THR A 198 -35.35 0.42 6.00
N LYS A 199 -36.48 0.98 6.44
CA LYS A 199 -37.36 1.81 5.60
C LYS A 199 -36.64 3.09 5.16
N GLN A 200 -36.66 3.38 3.87
CA GLN A 200 -36.09 4.56 3.21
C GLN A 200 -37.23 5.55 2.91
N SER A 201 -37.78 6.16 3.97
CA SER A 201 -38.77 7.24 3.87
C SER A 201 -38.13 8.59 4.10
#